data_AF-A0A2R6LS00-F1
#
_entry.id   AF-A0A2R6LS00-F1
#
_cell.length_a   1.000
_cell.length_b   1.000
_cell.length_c   1.000
_cell.angle_alpha   90.00
_cell.angle_beta   90.00
_cell.angle_gamma   90.00
#
_symmetry.space_group_name_H-M   'P 1'
#
loop_
_entity.id
_entity.type
_entity.pdbx_description
1 polymer ?
#
loop_
_entity_poly.entity_id
_entity_poly.type
_entity_poly.pdbx_seq_one_letter_code
_entity_poly.pdbx_strand_id
1 'polypeptide(L)'
;MTDSQTLSDLSKRYKESLPADLRETKSFAWYLEEVYDDPRVTRNAHQRVADMFDHYGTEYDEEEGVVEYRLASEDPLHDGENTFFGRVIHESIHEFVNKVKSGARSLGPERRIKLLLGPVGS
;
A
#
# COMPACT_ATOMS: atom_id res chain seq x y z
N MET A 1 -7.16 38.78 -2.15
CA MET A 1 -8.23 38.29 -3.05
C MET A 1 -8.07 36.78 -3.10
N THR A 2 -8.92 36.06 -2.38
CA THR A 2 -8.74 34.63 -2.12
C THR A 2 -9.24 33.85 -3.34
N ASP A 3 -8.33 33.08 -3.93
CA ASP A 3 -8.51 32.30 -5.14
C ASP A 3 -9.55 31.19 -4.88
N SER A 4 -10.80 31.45 -5.25
CA SER A 4 -11.91 30.52 -5.10
C SER A 4 -11.77 29.45 -6.17
N GLN A 5 -10.84 28.50 -5.99
CA GLN A 5 -10.75 27.31 -6.83
C GLN A 5 -12.13 26.65 -6.87
N THR A 6 -12.76 26.66 -8.04
CA THR A 6 -14.09 26.05 -8.15
C THR A 6 -13.92 24.53 -8.02
N LEU A 7 -14.91 23.86 -7.42
CA LEU A 7 -14.91 22.39 -7.30
C LEU A 7 -14.72 21.71 -8.67
N SER A 8 -15.16 22.37 -9.74
CA SER A 8 -14.94 21.96 -11.13
C SER A 8 -13.46 21.95 -11.51
N ASP A 9 -12.68 22.98 -11.15
CA ASP A 9 -11.25 23.05 -11.44
C ASP A 9 -10.45 22.01 -10.65
N LEU A 10 -10.82 21.78 -9.39
CA LEU A 10 -10.21 20.73 -8.56
C LEU A 10 -10.51 19.32 -9.11
N SER A 11 -11.77 19.08 -9.50
CA SER A 11 -12.20 17.83 -10.13
C SER A 11 -11.46 17.56 -11.44
N LYS A 12 -11.23 18.62 -12.24
CA LYS A 12 -10.54 18.53 -13.52
C LYS A 12 -9.06 18.19 -13.33
N ARG A 13 -8.36 18.89 -12.42
CA ARG A 13 -6.97 18.58 -12.05
C ARG A 13 -6.81 17.17 -11.50
N TYR A 14 -7.73 16.73 -10.63
CA TYR A 14 -7.73 15.38 -10.09
C TYR A 14 -7.89 14.34 -11.20
N LYS A 15 -8.85 14.56 -12.12
CA LYS A 15 -9.00 13.72 -13.31
C LYS A 15 -7.73 13.71 -14.13
N GLU A 16 -7.10 14.84 -14.40
CA GLU A 16 -5.86 14.96 -15.18
C GLU A 16 -4.64 14.29 -14.52
N SER A 17 -4.59 14.20 -13.19
CA SER A 17 -3.53 13.49 -12.46
C SER A 17 -3.67 11.96 -12.44
N LEU A 18 -4.85 11.42 -12.70
CA LEU A 18 -5.08 9.97 -12.69
C LEU A 18 -4.54 9.33 -13.99
N PRO A 19 -3.84 8.18 -13.93
CA PRO A 19 -3.54 7.36 -15.09
C PRO A 19 -4.79 7.09 -15.96
N ALA A 20 -4.64 7.09 -17.29
CA ALA A 20 -5.76 7.10 -18.24
C ALA A 20 -6.62 5.81 -18.20
N ASP A 21 -6.01 4.70 -17.85
CA ASP A 21 -6.62 3.39 -17.59
C ASP A 21 -7.54 3.41 -16.35
N LEU A 22 -7.24 4.22 -15.34
CA LEU A 22 -8.08 4.40 -14.15
C LEU A 22 -9.28 5.35 -14.38
N ARG A 23 -9.40 5.96 -15.57
CA ARG A 23 -10.49 6.89 -15.91
C ARG A 23 -11.70 6.21 -16.56
N GLU A 24 -11.55 4.98 -17.02
CA GLU A 24 -12.60 4.32 -17.81
C GLU A 24 -13.60 3.60 -16.90
N THR A 25 -14.87 3.99 -16.99
CA THR A 25 -15.94 3.25 -16.32
C THR A 25 -16.20 1.94 -17.07
N LYS A 26 -16.16 0.81 -16.35
CA LYS A 26 -16.51 -0.50 -16.90
C LYS A 26 -17.89 -0.95 -16.43
N SER A 27 -18.53 -1.85 -17.19
CA SER A 27 -19.81 -2.44 -16.83
C SER A 27 -19.64 -3.56 -15.80
N PHE A 28 -20.72 -3.94 -15.13
CA PHE A 28 -20.70 -5.11 -14.24
C PHE A 28 -20.44 -6.42 -15.01
N ALA A 29 -20.92 -6.53 -16.26
CA ALA A 29 -20.67 -7.68 -17.11
C ALA A 29 -19.17 -7.84 -17.42
N TRP A 30 -18.50 -6.74 -17.76
CA TRP A 30 -17.04 -6.72 -17.92
C TRP A 30 -16.33 -7.22 -16.65
N TYR A 31 -16.78 -6.76 -15.47
CA TYR A 31 -16.17 -7.23 -14.22
C TYR A 31 -16.34 -8.73 -14.01
N LEU A 32 -17.51 -9.30 -14.33
CA LEU A 32 -17.72 -10.74 -14.22
C LEU A 32 -16.83 -11.53 -15.20
N GLU A 33 -16.70 -11.06 -16.44
CA GLU A 33 -15.79 -11.63 -17.43
C GLU A 33 -14.34 -11.60 -16.92
N GLU A 34 -13.88 -10.46 -16.42
CA GLU A 34 -12.55 -10.29 -15.85
C GLU A 34 -12.29 -11.22 -14.66
N VAL A 35 -13.31 -11.47 -13.82
CA VAL A 35 -13.20 -12.43 -12.70
C VAL A 35 -13.01 -13.87 -13.19
N TYR A 36 -13.62 -14.24 -14.32
CA TYR A 36 -13.39 -15.56 -14.91
C TYR A 36 -12.01 -15.68 -15.55
N ASP A 37 -11.54 -14.63 -16.22
CA ASP A 37 -10.25 -14.61 -16.91
C ASP A 37 -9.08 -14.50 -15.93
N ASP A 38 -9.17 -13.61 -14.94
CA ASP A 38 -8.21 -13.43 -13.87
C ASP A 38 -8.88 -13.28 -12.49
N PRO A 39 -9.05 -14.40 -11.74
CA PRO A 39 -9.64 -14.36 -10.41
C PRO A 39 -8.90 -13.45 -9.41
N ARG A 40 -7.64 -13.07 -9.66
CA ARG A 40 -6.85 -12.20 -8.77
C ARG A 40 -7.47 -10.81 -8.62
N VAL A 41 -8.29 -10.35 -9.57
CA VAL A 41 -8.99 -9.06 -9.47
C VAL A 41 -9.95 -9.01 -8.28
N THR A 42 -10.39 -10.17 -7.76
CA THR A 42 -11.24 -10.27 -6.57
C THR A 42 -10.49 -10.10 -5.25
N ARG A 43 -9.15 -10.17 -5.25
CA ARG A 43 -8.34 -10.06 -4.02
C ARG A 43 -8.53 -8.69 -3.39
N ASN A 44 -8.75 -8.67 -2.08
CA ASN A 44 -8.94 -7.44 -1.32
C ASN A 44 -7.60 -6.67 -1.14
N ALA A 45 -7.69 -5.43 -0.67
CA ALA A 45 -6.52 -4.57 -0.48
C ALA A 45 -5.47 -5.18 0.47
N HIS A 46 -5.89 -5.82 1.57
CA HIS A 46 -4.95 -6.47 2.50
C HIS A 46 -4.19 -7.62 1.87
N GLN A 47 -4.87 -8.43 1.06
CA GLN A 47 -4.24 -9.52 0.31
C GLN A 47 -3.20 -8.97 -0.66
N ARG A 48 -3.54 -7.96 -1.45
CA ARG A 48 -2.62 -7.35 -2.42
C ARG A 48 -1.38 -6.74 -1.75
N VAL A 49 -1.56 -6.03 -0.64
CA VAL A 49 -0.42 -5.45 0.11
C VAL A 49 0.40 -6.54 0.79
N ALA A 50 -0.22 -7.57 1.36
CA ALA A 50 0.51 -8.72 1.91
C ALA A 50 1.35 -9.41 0.84
N ASP A 51 0.77 -9.67 -0.34
CA ASP A 51 1.46 -10.27 -1.47
C ASP A 51 2.64 -9.42 -1.91
N MET A 52 2.53 -8.09 -1.87
CA MET A 52 3.63 -7.18 -2.18
C MET A 52 4.82 -7.36 -1.22
N PHE A 53 4.57 -7.41 0.10
CA PHE A 53 5.64 -7.67 1.07
C PHE A 53 6.22 -9.09 0.95
N ASP A 54 5.36 -10.09 0.69
CA ASP A 54 5.81 -11.48 0.51
C ASP A 54 6.61 -11.68 -0.79
N HIS A 55 6.29 -10.93 -1.84
CA HIS A 55 6.99 -10.99 -3.12
C HIS A 55 8.45 -10.58 -3.01
N TYR A 56 8.73 -9.44 -2.37
CA TYR A 56 10.10 -8.97 -2.17
C TYR A 56 10.82 -9.71 -1.05
N GLY A 57 10.06 -10.20 -0.06
CA GLY A 57 10.57 -11.01 1.03
C GLY A 57 11.18 -10.18 2.17
N THR A 58 11.83 -10.91 3.06
CA THR A 58 12.40 -10.37 4.30
C THR A 58 13.80 -10.89 4.55
N GLU A 59 14.60 -10.11 5.23
CA GLU A 59 15.89 -10.49 5.79
C GLU A 59 15.88 -10.31 7.30
N TYR A 60 16.67 -11.10 8.02
CA TYR A 60 16.80 -10.97 9.46
C TYR A 60 18.17 -10.35 9.75
N ASP A 61 18.15 -9.16 10.35
CA ASP A 61 19.36 -8.51 10.84
C ASP A 61 19.71 -9.14 12.18
N GLU A 62 20.81 -9.91 12.23
CA GLU A 62 21.29 -10.55 13.44
C GLU A 62 21.90 -9.57 14.45
N GLU A 63 22.42 -8.42 14.00
CA GLU A 63 23.05 -7.41 14.84
C GLU A 63 21.99 -6.58 15.58
N GLU A 64 20.97 -6.13 14.85
CA GLU A 64 19.85 -5.35 15.41
C GLU A 64 18.71 -6.23 15.93
N GLY A 65 18.71 -7.52 15.58
CA GLY A 65 17.72 -8.52 16.02
C GLY A 65 16.33 -8.31 15.44
N VAL A 66 16.22 -7.66 14.27
CA VAL A 66 14.96 -7.22 13.66
C VAL A 66 14.73 -7.87 12.29
N VAL A 67 13.46 -8.07 11.92
CA VAL A 67 13.07 -8.51 10.57
C VAL A 67 12.91 -7.28 9.69
N GLU A 68 13.69 -7.22 8.62
CA GLU A 68 13.60 -6.18 7.60
C GLU A 68 12.84 -6.71 6.37
N TYR A 69 11.97 -5.88 5.82
CA TYR A 69 11.26 -6.20 4.57
C TYR A 69 11.98 -5.49 3.43
N ARG A 70 12.42 -6.24 2.40
CA ARG A 70 13.21 -5.68 1.29
C ARG A 70 12.52 -4.52 0.58
N LEU A 71 11.19 -4.57 0.49
CA LEU A 71 10.39 -3.47 -0.04
C LEU A 71 10.67 -2.13 0.68
N ALA A 72 10.98 -2.17 1.97
CA ALA A 72 11.27 -1.00 2.79
C ALA A 72 12.77 -0.77 3.04
N SER A 73 13.58 -1.82 3.15
CA SER A 73 15.03 -1.70 3.41
C SER A 73 15.87 -1.52 2.14
N GLU A 74 15.32 -1.77 0.95
CA GLU A 74 16.05 -1.66 -0.32
C GLU A 74 15.35 -0.78 -1.38
N ASP A 75 14.04 -0.54 -1.22
CA ASP A 75 13.18 0.13 -2.23
C ASP A 75 13.47 -0.31 -3.68
N PRO A 76 13.18 -1.58 -4.02
CA PRO A 76 13.50 -2.16 -5.34
C PRO A 76 12.69 -1.54 -6.50
N LEU A 77 11.74 -0.66 -6.21
CA LEU A 77 10.90 0.01 -7.21
C LEU A 77 11.49 1.36 -7.66
N HIS A 78 12.32 1.99 -6.82
CA HIS A 78 12.89 3.31 -7.09
C HIS A 78 14.38 3.36 -6.75
N ASP A 79 15.10 2.26 -6.98
CA ASP A 79 16.57 2.17 -6.83
C ASP A 79 17.09 2.70 -5.48
N GLY A 80 16.37 2.39 -4.38
CA GLY A 80 16.77 2.78 -3.03
C GLY A 80 16.37 4.20 -2.60
N GLU A 81 15.70 4.99 -3.45
CA GLU A 81 15.32 6.38 -3.15
C GLU A 81 14.51 6.52 -1.85
N ASN A 82 13.62 5.56 -1.58
CA ASN A 82 12.70 5.59 -0.44
C ASN A 82 13.05 4.54 0.63
N THR A 83 14.33 4.25 0.79
CA THR A 83 14.80 3.28 1.79
C THR A 83 14.57 3.78 3.22
N PHE A 84 13.99 2.93 4.06
CA PHE A 84 13.83 3.15 5.49
C PHE A 84 15.04 2.60 6.24
N PHE A 85 15.44 3.30 7.31
CA PHE A 85 16.59 2.93 8.13
C PHE A 85 16.24 2.92 9.62
N GLY A 86 16.94 2.06 10.36
CA GLY A 86 16.97 2.05 11.81
C GLY A 86 15.93 1.11 12.43
N ARG A 87 16.36 0.44 13.51
CA ARG A 87 15.61 -0.65 14.15
C ARG A 87 14.15 -0.32 14.46
N VAL A 88 13.89 0.87 15.03
CA VAL A 88 12.53 1.28 15.45
C VAL A 88 11.56 1.37 14.26
N ILE A 89 12.05 1.80 13.09
CA ILE A 89 11.24 1.88 11.88
C ILE A 89 10.95 0.49 11.33
N HIS A 90 11.96 -0.39 11.27
CA HIS A 90 11.77 -1.78 10.83
C HIS A 90 10.85 -2.59 11.77
N GLU A 91 10.93 -2.38 13.09
CA GLU A 91 9.99 -2.94 14.07
C GLU A 91 8.56 -2.47 13.78
N SER A 92 8.36 -1.17 13.55
CA SER A 92 7.05 -0.57 13.24
C SER A 92 6.48 -1.11 11.92
N ILE A 93 7.32 -1.27 10.91
CA ILE A 93 6.96 -1.88 9.63
C ILE A 93 6.58 -3.34 9.84
N HIS A 94 7.34 -4.10 10.63
CA HIS A 94 7.03 -5.49 10.93
C HIS A 94 5.66 -5.64 11.62
N GLU A 95 5.34 -4.78 12.59
CA GLU A 95 4.01 -4.74 13.20
C GLU A 95 2.91 -4.39 12.20
N PHE A 96 3.17 -3.44 11.31
CA PHE A 96 2.24 -3.05 10.23
C PHE A 96 1.96 -4.23 9.30
N VAL A 97 3.00 -4.88 8.78
CA VAL A 97 2.87 -6.03 7.87
C VAL A 97 2.11 -7.17 8.55
N ASN A 98 2.36 -7.45 9.82
CA ASN A 98 1.61 -8.45 10.57
C ASN A 98 0.10 -8.14 10.64
N LYS A 99 -0.28 -6.87 10.75
CA LYS A 99 -1.69 -6.47 10.66
C LYS A 99 -2.26 -6.61 9.25
N VAL A 100 -1.49 -6.24 8.22
CA VAL A 100 -1.90 -6.47 6.82
C VAL A 100 -2.13 -7.96 6.57
N LYS A 101 -1.18 -8.83 6.94
CA LYS A 101 -1.30 -10.29 6.82
C LYS A 101 -2.48 -10.87 7.62
N SER A 102 -2.79 -10.31 8.78
CA SER A 102 -3.99 -10.68 9.54
C SER A 102 -5.28 -10.33 8.78
N GLY A 103 -5.34 -9.14 8.19
CA GLY A 103 -6.45 -8.71 7.34
C GLY A 103 -6.60 -9.54 6.07
N ALA A 104 -5.47 -9.97 5.48
CA ALA A 104 -5.46 -10.82 4.29
C ALA A 104 -6.07 -12.20 4.54
N ARG A 105 -5.97 -12.71 5.78
CA ARG A 105 -6.55 -13.99 6.23
C ARG A 105 -7.99 -13.87 6.72
N SER A 106 -8.62 -12.70 6.58
CA SER A 106 -9.94 -12.41 7.13
C SER A 106 -10.05 -12.69 8.64
N LEU A 107 -8.93 -12.67 9.37
CA LEU A 107 -8.88 -12.88 10.82
C LEU A 107 -9.24 -11.58 11.54
N GLY A 108 -10.41 -11.06 11.17
CA GLY A 108 -10.88 -9.71 11.37
C GLY A 108 -10.47 -9.11 12.71
N PRO A 109 -9.79 -7.97 12.68
CA PRO A 109 -9.86 -7.06 13.79
C PRO A 109 -10.83 -5.96 13.44
N GLU A 110 -12.08 -6.21 13.78
CA GLU A 110 -13.12 -5.20 13.65
C GLU A 110 -12.62 -3.89 14.29
N ARG A 111 -12.52 -2.82 13.49
CA ARG A 111 -12.22 -1.44 13.92
C ARG A 111 -10.76 -1.11 14.31
N ARG A 112 -9.77 -1.36 13.45
CA ARG A 112 -8.39 -0.87 13.70
C ARG A 112 -7.98 0.26 12.77
N ILE A 113 -8.15 1.51 13.24
CA ILE A 113 -7.35 2.63 12.77
C ILE A 113 -5.91 2.37 13.24
N LYS A 114 -4.97 2.27 12.30
CA LYS A 114 -3.54 2.29 12.61
C LYS A 114 -3.06 3.73 12.51
N LEU A 115 -2.75 4.31 13.65
CA LEU A 115 -2.11 5.62 13.72
C LEU A 115 -0.61 5.40 13.65
N LEU A 116 0.01 5.94 12.60
CA LEU A 116 1.46 6.03 12.47
C LEU A 116 1.85 7.41 13.02
N LEU A 117 2.37 7.45 14.24
CA LEU A 117 2.78 8.67 14.91
C LEU A 117 4.30 8.71 15.02
N GLY A 118 4.90 9.80 14.57
CA GLY A 118 6.34 10.05 14.66
C GLY A 118 6.63 11.55 14.70
N PRO A 119 7.84 11.96 15.09
CA PRO A 119 8.31 13.33 14.94
C PRO A 119 8.35 13.72 13.45
N VAL A 120 8.25 15.01 13.15
CA VAL A 120 8.31 15.48 11.76
C VAL A 120 9.69 15.18 11.18
N GLY A 121 9.75 14.50 10.04
CA GLY A 121 11.00 14.10 9.38
C GLY A 121 11.51 12.70 9.76
N SER A 122 10.70 11.89 10.46
CA SER A 122 10.87 10.43 10.54
C SER A 122 10.42 9.73 9.27
#